data_AF-A0A2V8HNF5-F1
#
_entry.id   AF-A0A2V8HNF5-F1
#
_cell.length_a   1.000
_cell.length_b   1.000
_cell.length_c   1.000
_cell.angle_alpha   90.00
_cell.angle_beta   90.00
_cell.angle_gamma   90.00
#
_symmetry.space_group_name_H-M   'P 1'
#
loop_
_entity.id
_entity.type
_entity.pdbx_description
1 polymer ?
#
loop_
_entity_poly.entity_id
_entity_poly.type
_entity_poly.pdbx_seq_one_letter_code
_entity_poly.pdbx_strand_id
1 'polypeptide(L)'
;MDFREHAATETAALISRLLSGRAEDSLQQLRAFQKALEAATQGLEKALARTPQADKEVVDLVDRLAKAASADAQATAQAAVQRVVEDARTKLEAASKELKAQAHENEELSAALNNVRAQAEMMRSEVKSQRERVETLTAHVNEAREAQKKFDAARQQAEAAAKQELQARASVEKELQETRRRLEAAGAESSNAARQLEAELAEKAKFAERLNALKNEVHSADEKRKTITTLYKASIAHAETLERSLVDVEKAGAELQNKLDEATAAQTKLRQHTVETNKDGQTARAEADTLRKQISESTSMVEELLDAFEALAGATGVTDLLATMVERMATQYPRVALFRPKGNRLEGERQVGFDLKTDIAKVAIPLSMDSLLTRAVTSGCVESVDGAAASQAKQMPFGGTPTCALALPVQVHGDTIGVIYADDSGDRSGERTPATDEVRGRFAELLLRHGIARLTGLSTELKALTELREYAVTLLSQTEQMYASDVDNGVNGKDLRNRLADNLECARRLYAQRAAVEGPAAAALLEEELSVFLEDRSSSPFGKDLAKVATPGEGAKRNAAS
;
A
#
# COMPACT_ATOMS: atom_id res chain seq x y z
N MET A 1 44.73 -20.25 105.50
CA MET A 1 44.92 -19.93 106.93
C MET A 1 43.91 -20.75 107.68
N ASP A 2 44.34 -21.95 108.07
CA ASP A 2 43.47 -23.04 108.47
C ASP A 2 42.80 -22.78 109.82
N PHE A 3 41.48 -22.68 109.79
CA PHE A 3 40.60 -22.59 110.97
C PHE A 3 40.85 -23.75 111.96
N ARG A 4 41.45 -24.85 111.47
CA ARG A 4 41.89 -26.00 112.27
C ARG A 4 43.10 -25.73 113.17
N GLU A 5 44.05 -24.87 112.79
CA GLU A 5 45.22 -24.56 113.63
C GLU A 5 44.86 -23.63 114.80
N HIS A 6 43.89 -22.74 114.61
CA HIS A 6 43.46 -21.82 115.66
C HIS A 6 42.56 -22.50 116.70
N ALA A 7 41.66 -23.39 116.25
CA ALA A 7 40.81 -24.18 117.14
C ALA A 7 41.64 -25.15 118.01
N ALA A 8 42.74 -25.71 117.48
CA ALA A 8 43.63 -26.62 118.22
C ALA A 8 44.49 -25.92 119.28
N THR A 9 44.92 -24.68 119.03
CA THR A 9 45.72 -23.90 119.99
C THR A 9 44.88 -23.36 121.15
N GLU A 10 43.64 -22.93 120.89
CA GLU A 10 42.74 -22.49 121.97
C GLU A 10 42.20 -23.64 122.83
N THR A 11 41.92 -24.81 122.23
CA THR A 11 41.51 -25.99 123.00
C THR A 11 42.65 -26.54 123.87
N ALA A 12 43.90 -26.51 123.40
CA ALA A 12 45.06 -26.88 124.22
C ALA A 12 45.28 -25.91 125.40
N ALA A 13 45.09 -24.60 125.18
CA ALA A 13 45.22 -23.58 126.22
C ALA A 13 44.13 -23.68 127.30
N LEU A 14 42.89 -24.01 126.92
CA LEU A 14 41.78 -24.21 127.86
C LEU A 14 41.93 -25.50 128.69
N ILE A 15 42.44 -26.58 128.08
CA ILE A 15 42.70 -27.85 128.78
C ILE A 15 43.86 -27.69 129.78
N SER A 16 44.94 -26.98 129.43
CA SER A 16 46.04 -26.70 130.37
C SER A 16 45.62 -25.83 131.56
N ARG A 17 44.71 -24.87 131.37
CA ARG A 17 44.18 -24.00 132.44
C ARG A 17 43.22 -24.74 133.39
N LEU A 18 42.46 -25.70 132.86
CA LEU A 18 41.55 -26.55 133.64
C LEU A 18 42.29 -27.62 134.45
N LEU A 19 43.42 -28.12 133.96
CA LEU A 19 44.26 -29.09 134.69
C LEU A 19 45.14 -28.42 135.77
N SER A 20 45.64 -27.19 135.55
CA SER A 20 46.40 -26.46 136.58
C SER A 20 45.51 -25.98 137.73
N GLY A 21 44.31 -25.47 137.44
CA GLY A 21 43.36 -25.01 138.46
C GLY A 21 42.86 -26.13 139.37
N ARG A 22 42.69 -27.35 138.83
CA ARG A 22 42.18 -28.50 139.61
C ARG A 22 43.24 -29.16 140.49
N ALA A 23 44.53 -29.02 140.15
CA ALA A 23 45.65 -29.52 140.95
C ALA A 23 46.01 -28.59 142.14
N GLU A 24 45.87 -27.27 141.96
CA GLU A 24 46.08 -26.29 143.03
C GLU A 24 44.98 -26.34 144.11
N ASP A 25 43.72 -26.51 143.70
CA ASP A 25 42.59 -26.67 144.63
C ASP A 25 42.70 -27.96 145.47
N SER A 26 43.19 -29.05 144.87
CA SER A 26 43.41 -30.31 145.60
C SER A 26 44.56 -30.23 146.62
N LEU A 27 45.59 -29.41 146.36
CA LEU A 27 46.72 -29.18 147.27
C LEU A 27 46.36 -28.25 148.44
N GLN A 28 45.50 -27.26 148.20
CA GLN A 28 44.96 -26.41 149.27
C GLN A 28 44.02 -27.18 150.21
N GLN A 29 43.20 -28.11 149.69
CA GLN A 29 42.31 -28.93 150.52
C GLN A 29 43.10 -29.95 151.39
N LEU A 30 44.19 -30.53 150.89
CA LEU A 30 45.06 -31.41 151.70
C LEU A 30 45.85 -30.65 152.77
N ARG A 31 46.31 -29.42 152.49
CA ARG A 31 46.98 -28.55 153.50
C ARG A 31 46.01 -28.07 154.58
N ALA A 32 44.75 -27.83 154.25
CA ALA A 32 43.71 -27.51 155.23
C ALA A 32 43.40 -28.69 156.16
N PHE A 33 43.38 -29.92 155.64
CA PHE A 33 43.17 -31.13 156.42
C PHE A 33 44.34 -31.43 157.38
N GLN A 34 45.59 -31.21 156.94
CA GLN A 34 46.78 -31.39 157.77
C GLN A 34 46.85 -30.38 158.94
N LYS A 35 46.45 -29.12 158.69
CA LYS A 35 46.34 -28.08 159.74
C LYS A 35 45.25 -28.36 160.76
N ALA A 36 44.15 -29.00 160.35
CA ALA A 36 43.06 -29.40 161.25
C ALA A 36 43.46 -30.57 162.16
N LEU A 37 44.32 -31.48 161.68
CA LEU A 37 44.82 -32.61 162.46
C LEU A 37 45.83 -32.18 163.55
N GLU A 38 46.69 -31.21 163.27
CA GLU A 38 47.64 -30.63 164.24
C GLU A 38 46.97 -29.77 165.32
N ALA A 39 45.86 -29.10 164.98
CA ALA A 39 45.06 -28.36 165.96
C ALA A 39 44.28 -29.29 166.90
N ALA A 40 43.89 -30.49 166.43
CA ALA A 40 43.18 -31.49 167.24
C ALA A 40 44.11 -32.21 168.22
N THR A 41 45.39 -32.42 167.90
CA THR A 41 46.37 -33.03 168.80
C THR A 41 46.89 -32.05 169.87
N GLN A 42 47.01 -30.75 169.58
CA GLN A 42 47.34 -29.73 170.61
C GLN A 42 46.20 -29.47 171.61
N GLY A 43 44.94 -29.76 171.22
CA GLY A 43 43.79 -29.69 172.12
C GLY A 43 43.71 -30.87 173.10
N LEU A 44 44.20 -32.06 172.70
CA LEU A 44 44.10 -33.27 173.51
C LEU A 44 45.16 -33.36 174.62
N GLU A 45 46.35 -32.77 174.42
CA GLU A 45 47.42 -32.76 175.43
C GLU A 45 47.23 -31.72 176.55
N LYS A 46 46.32 -30.74 176.38
CA LYS A 46 45.95 -29.77 177.44
C LYS A 46 44.80 -30.23 178.35
N ALA A 47 44.21 -31.41 178.12
CA ALA A 47 43.14 -31.98 178.93
C ALA A 47 43.60 -33.20 179.78
N LEU A 48 44.82 -33.13 180.32
CA LEU A 48 45.30 -33.99 181.40
C LEU A 48 44.61 -33.62 182.74
N ALA A 49 44.19 -34.66 183.47
CA ALA A 49 44.06 -34.72 184.94
C ALA A 49 42.84 -34.08 185.68
N ARG A 50 41.96 -35.00 186.14
CA ARG A 50 41.24 -35.08 187.45
C ARG A 50 39.90 -34.31 187.69
N THR A 51 38.78 -35.05 187.52
CA THR A 51 37.69 -35.48 188.46
C THR A 51 37.24 -34.64 189.69
N PRO A 52 36.00 -34.77 190.24
CA PRO A 52 34.79 -35.50 189.78
C PRO A 52 33.41 -34.75 189.88
N GLN A 53 32.42 -35.30 189.14
CA GLN A 53 30.97 -35.46 189.46
C GLN A 53 29.87 -34.49 188.94
N ALA A 54 29.09 -35.04 187.98
CA ALA A 54 27.63 -35.00 187.75
C ALA A 54 26.95 -33.85 186.95
N ASP A 55 26.82 -34.11 185.64
CA ASP A 55 25.59 -34.19 184.81
C ASP A 55 24.46 -33.15 184.94
N LYS A 56 24.42 -32.22 183.97
CA LYS A 56 23.18 -31.77 183.28
C LYS A 56 23.39 -30.86 182.05
N GLU A 57 24.59 -30.32 181.84
CA GLU A 57 24.78 -29.23 180.85
C GLU A 57 25.29 -29.69 179.47
N VAL A 58 25.68 -30.97 179.30
CA VAL A 58 26.26 -31.46 178.03
C VAL A 58 25.20 -31.84 176.99
N VAL A 59 23.96 -32.16 177.40
CA VAL A 59 22.89 -32.58 176.48
C VAL A 59 22.34 -31.40 175.66
N ASP A 60 22.24 -30.20 176.24
CA ASP A 60 21.62 -29.04 175.57
C ASP A 60 22.50 -28.42 174.46
N LEU A 61 23.83 -28.56 174.55
CA LEU A 61 24.73 -28.00 173.55
C LEU A 61 24.76 -28.83 172.25
N VAL A 62 24.66 -30.16 172.38
CA VAL A 62 24.65 -31.09 171.24
C VAL A 62 23.37 -30.94 170.41
N ASP A 63 22.22 -30.67 171.05
CA ASP A 63 20.94 -30.52 170.35
C ASP A 63 20.84 -29.21 169.53
N ARG A 64 21.53 -28.15 169.95
CA ARG A 64 21.59 -26.88 169.17
C ARG A 64 22.51 -26.98 167.96
N LEU A 65 23.63 -27.69 168.05
CA LEU A 65 24.56 -27.87 166.94
C LEU A 65 24.00 -28.79 165.84
N ALA A 66 23.26 -29.84 166.20
CA ALA A 66 22.61 -30.73 165.22
C ALA A 66 21.52 -30.01 164.40
N LYS A 67 20.73 -29.13 165.02
CA LYS A 67 19.69 -28.34 164.31
C LYS A 67 20.27 -27.34 163.32
N ALA A 68 21.32 -26.60 163.68
CA ALA A 68 21.92 -25.60 162.80
C ALA A 68 22.56 -26.21 161.54
N ALA A 69 23.25 -27.35 161.67
CA ALA A 69 23.87 -28.03 160.53
C ALA A 69 22.85 -28.66 159.56
N SER A 70 21.72 -29.16 160.07
CA SER A 70 20.66 -29.72 159.21
C SER A 70 19.90 -28.66 158.39
N ALA A 71 19.69 -27.46 158.94
CA ALA A 71 19.00 -26.38 158.24
C ALA A 71 19.83 -25.78 157.10
N ASP A 72 21.15 -25.63 157.29
CA ASP A 72 22.04 -25.06 156.27
C ASP A 72 22.27 -26.01 155.09
N ALA A 73 22.36 -27.33 155.35
CA ALA A 73 22.42 -28.36 154.32
C ALA A 73 21.13 -28.46 153.47
N GLN A 74 19.96 -28.24 154.09
CA GLN A 74 18.67 -28.28 153.40
C GLN A 74 18.42 -27.01 152.55
N ALA A 75 18.82 -25.84 153.06
CA ALA A 75 18.74 -24.58 152.32
C ALA A 75 19.68 -24.54 151.10
N THR A 76 20.91 -25.06 151.24
CA THR A 76 21.85 -25.15 150.11
C THR A 76 21.43 -26.18 149.06
N ALA A 77 20.85 -27.32 149.47
CA ALA A 77 20.28 -28.30 148.54
C ALA A 77 19.06 -27.74 147.77
N GLN A 78 18.14 -27.03 148.43
CA GLN A 78 17.00 -26.40 147.75
C GLN A 78 17.43 -25.29 146.78
N ALA A 79 18.41 -24.46 147.15
CA ALA A 79 18.93 -23.42 146.26
C ALA A 79 19.66 -24.01 145.03
N ALA A 80 20.37 -25.12 145.18
CA ALA A 80 21.01 -25.83 144.06
C ALA A 80 19.97 -26.45 143.11
N VAL A 81 18.93 -27.09 143.64
CA VAL A 81 17.83 -27.65 142.83
C VAL A 81 17.09 -26.55 142.07
N GLN A 82 16.78 -25.42 142.72
CA GLN A 82 16.12 -24.30 142.04
C GLN A 82 16.96 -23.71 140.91
N ARG A 83 18.28 -23.55 141.10
CA ARG A 83 19.17 -23.08 140.03
C ARG A 83 19.23 -24.04 138.85
N VAL A 84 19.26 -25.36 139.11
CA VAL A 84 19.26 -26.37 138.04
C VAL A 84 17.92 -26.40 137.30
N VAL A 85 16.80 -26.22 138.00
CA VAL A 85 15.47 -26.17 137.39
C VAL A 85 15.29 -24.90 136.55
N GLU A 86 15.73 -23.74 137.03
CA GLU A 86 15.69 -22.48 136.26
C GLU A 86 16.63 -22.52 135.04
N ASP A 87 17.85 -23.07 135.19
CA ASP A 87 18.79 -23.28 134.08
C ASP A 87 18.25 -24.31 133.06
N ALA A 88 17.58 -25.37 133.51
CA ALA A 88 16.93 -26.33 132.63
C ALA A 88 15.71 -25.70 131.91
N ARG A 89 14.92 -24.88 132.61
CA ARG A 89 13.75 -24.20 132.04
C ARG A 89 14.16 -23.17 130.98
N THR A 90 15.16 -22.35 131.28
CA THR A 90 15.71 -21.38 130.31
C THR A 90 16.31 -22.06 129.08
N LYS A 91 17.03 -23.17 129.26
CA LYS A 91 17.54 -23.99 128.14
C LYS A 91 16.41 -24.64 127.34
N LEU A 92 15.35 -25.12 127.99
CA LEU A 92 14.19 -25.71 127.31
C LEU A 92 13.39 -24.66 126.53
N GLU A 93 13.21 -23.46 127.09
CA GLU A 93 12.57 -22.33 126.42
C GLU A 93 13.41 -21.83 125.23
N ALA A 94 14.73 -21.78 125.36
CA ALA A 94 15.64 -21.47 124.26
C ALA A 94 15.59 -22.53 123.15
N ALA A 95 15.64 -23.82 123.50
CA ALA A 95 15.51 -24.93 122.55
C ALA A 95 14.13 -24.95 121.88
N SER A 96 13.06 -24.62 122.60
CA SER A 96 11.70 -24.52 122.04
C SER A 96 11.57 -23.35 121.06
N LYS A 97 12.20 -22.20 121.36
CA LYS A 97 12.24 -21.06 120.44
C LYS A 97 13.03 -21.39 119.17
N GLU A 98 14.18 -22.04 119.31
CA GLU A 98 15.01 -22.48 118.18
C GLU A 98 14.27 -23.50 117.31
N LEU A 99 13.61 -24.49 117.92
CA LEU A 99 12.84 -25.50 117.19
C LEU A 99 11.64 -24.89 116.44
N LYS A 100 10.99 -23.86 117.00
CA LYS A 100 9.94 -23.10 116.31
C LYS A 100 10.49 -22.26 115.16
N ALA A 101 11.66 -21.64 115.32
CA ALA A 101 12.32 -20.90 114.26
C ALA A 101 12.72 -21.82 113.10
N GLN A 102 13.30 -22.99 113.41
CA GLN A 102 13.63 -24.01 112.41
C GLN A 102 12.39 -24.62 111.75
N ALA A 103 11.29 -24.80 112.48
CA ALA A 103 10.03 -25.25 111.89
C ALA A 103 9.49 -24.21 110.89
N HIS A 104 9.52 -22.92 111.24
CA HIS A 104 9.12 -21.84 110.34
C HIS A 104 10.03 -21.73 109.11
N GLU A 105 11.35 -21.80 109.29
CA GLU A 105 12.32 -21.80 108.18
C GLU A 105 12.11 -23.01 107.25
N ASN A 106 11.82 -24.19 107.81
CA ASN A 106 11.48 -25.37 107.01
C ASN A 106 10.15 -25.23 106.25
N GLU A 107 9.15 -24.57 106.84
CA GLU A 107 7.89 -24.25 106.15
C GLU A 107 8.12 -23.27 104.99
N GLU A 108 8.91 -22.21 105.21
CA GLU A 108 9.28 -21.24 104.18
C GLU A 108 10.10 -21.87 103.04
N LEU A 109 11.09 -22.71 103.37
CA LEU A 109 11.88 -23.45 102.40
C LEU A 109 11.03 -24.44 101.61
N SER A 110 10.08 -25.14 102.26
CA SER A 110 9.13 -26.03 101.59
C SER A 110 8.25 -25.26 100.60
N ALA A 111 7.73 -24.10 101.01
CA ALA A 111 6.96 -23.22 100.13
C ALA A 111 7.80 -22.72 98.94
N ALA A 112 9.04 -22.29 99.18
CA ALA A 112 9.97 -21.86 98.13
C ALA A 112 10.31 -23.01 97.16
N LEU A 113 10.58 -24.22 97.66
CA LEU A 113 10.83 -25.41 96.85
C LEU A 113 9.62 -25.78 95.99
N ASN A 114 8.41 -25.69 96.54
CA ASN A 114 7.17 -25.95 95.79
C ASN A 114 6.95 -24.90 94.69
N ASN A 115 7.24 -23.62 94.97
CA ASN A 115 7.16 -22.57 93.96
C ASN A 115 8.19 -22.77 92.83
N VAL A 116 9.44 -23.07 93.17
CA VAL A 116 10.49 -23.36 92.16
C VAL A 116 10.15 -24.62 91.35
N ARG A 117 9.57 -25.66 91.98
CA ARG A 117 9.07 -26.84 91.25
C ARG A 117 7.97 -26.48 90.26
N ALA A 118 6.99 -25.68 90.67
CA ALA A 118 5.91 -25.22 89.79
C ALA A 118 6.46 -24.38 88.62
N GLN A 119 7.42 -23.50 88.86
CA GLN A 119 8.10 -22.74 87.80
C GLN A 119 8.90 -23.66 86.87
N ALA A 120 9.60 -24.67 87.39
CA ALA A 120 10.34 -25.63 86.58
C ALA A 120 9.42 -26.48 85.70
N GLU A 121 8.27 -26.90 86.21
CA GLU A 121 7.24 -27.60 85.43
C GLU A 121 6.65 -26.72 84.32
N MET A 122 6.36 -25.46 84.63
CA MET A 122 5.89 -24.49 83.65
C MET A 122 6.90 -24.28 82.52
N MET A 123 8.17 -24.00 82.84
CA MET A 123 9.23 -23.84 81.86
C MET A 123 9.45 -25.11 81.02
N ARG A 124 9.34 -26.30 81.62
CA ARG A 124 9.41 -27.57 80.87
C ARG A 124 8.25 -27.72 79.89
N SER A 125 7.04 -27.34 80.29
CA SER A 125 5.87 -27.36 79.40
C SER A 125 6.01 -26.38 78.24
N GLU A 126 6.56 -25.19 78.50
CA GLU A 126 6.80 -24.17 77.47
C GLU A 126 7.90 -24.61 76.50
N VAL A 127 9.02 -25.13 77.00
CA VAL A 127 10.09 -25.69 76.15
C VAL A 127 9.57 -26.84 75.28
N LYS A 128 8.70 -27.71 75.83
CA LYS A 128 8.05 -28.77 75.06
C LYS A 128 7.17 -28.20 73.95
N SER A 129 6.32 -27.23 74.25
CA SER A 129 5.45 -26.57 73.26
C SER A 129 6.26 -25.86 72.17
N GLN A 130 7.32 -25.13 72.54
CA GLN A 130 8.20 -24.46 71.58
C GLN A 130 8.93 -25.47 70.70
N ARG A 131 9.36 -26.61 71.24
CA ARG A 131 9.97 -27.69 70.45
C ARG A 131 9.01 -28.26 69.42
N GLU A 132 7.76 -28.55 69.80
CA GLU A 132 6.73 -29.00 68.87
C GLU A 132 6.44 -27.96 67.78
N ARG A 133 6.46 -26.66 68.13
CA ARG A 133 6.35 -25.54 67.15
C ARG A 133 7.55 -25.46 66.21
N VAL A 134 8.76 -25.67 66.69
CA VAL A 134 9.97 -25.68 65.85
C VAL A 134 9.96 -26.89 64.91
N GLU A 135 9.56 -28.07 65.39
CA GLU A 135 9.46 -29.28 64.57
C GLU A 135 8.42 -29.12 63.45
N THR A 136 7.24 -28.57 63.74
CA THR A 136 6.21 -28.26 62.73
C THR A 136 6.65 -27.19 61.73
N LEU A 137 7.27 -26.09 62.17
CA LEU A 137 7.82 -25.08 61.27
C LEU A 137 8.94 -25.64 60.39
N THR A 138 9.79 -26.51 60.93
CA THR A 138 10.84 -27.17 60.15
C THR A 138 10.25 -28.08 59.06
N ALA A 139 9.18 -28.81 59.37
CA ALA A 139 8.44 -29.60 58.39
C ALA A 139 7.86 -28.72 57.27
N HIS A 140 7.18 -27.61 57.61
CA HIS A 140 6.64 -26.67 56.63
C HIS A 140 7.73 -26.01 55.77
N VAL A 141 8.88 -25.66 56.33
CA VAL A 141 10.02 -25.13 55.55
C VAL A 141 10.54 -26.17 54.56
N ASN A 142 10.60 -27.45 54.95
CA ASN A 142 11.02 -28.51 54.05
C ASN A 142 9.99 -28.76 52.94
N GLU A 143 8.70 -28.76 53.26
CA GLU A 143 7.61 -28.84 52.27
C GLU A 143 7.66 -27.67 51.27
N ALA A 144 7.83 -26.44 51.77
CA ALA A 144 7.95 -25.25 50.94
C ALA A 144 9.19 -25.31 50.03
N ARG A 145 10.32 -25.81 50.51
CA ARG A 145 11.54 -26.01 49.70
C ARG A 145 11.32 -27.04 48.60
N GLU A 146 10.66 -28.16 48.88
CA GLU A 146 10.34 -29.16 47.86
C GLU A 146 9.33 -28.63 46.84
N ALA A 147 8.33 -27.86 47.27
CA ALA A 147 7.42 -27.16 46.37
C ALA A 147 8.16 -26.15 45.48
N GLN A 148 9.09 -25.36 46.04
CA GLN A 148 9.90 -24.41 45.30
C GLN A 148 10.79 -25.11 44.26
N LYS A 149 11.46 -26.21 44.60
CA LYS A 149 12.24 -27.00 43.64
C LYS A 149 11.39 -27.50 42.47
N LYS A 150 10.17 -28.00 42.75
CA LYS A 150 9.23 -28.44 41.70
C LYS A 150 8.78 -27.28 40.81
N PHE A 151 8.51 -26.12 41.40
CA PHE A 151 8.15 -24.92 40.66
C PHE A 151 9.28 -24.44 39.76
N ASP A 152 10.52 -24.39 40.27
CA ASP A 152 11.69 -23.98 39.49
C ASP A 152 11.96 -24.96 38.33
N ALA A 153 11.79 -26.26 38.56
CA ALA A 153 11.89 -27.26 37.50
C ALA A 153 10.81 -27.09 36.42
N ALA A 154 9.55 -26.86 36.83
CA ALA A 154 8.45 -26.61 35.90
C ALA A 154 8.66 -25.31 35.11
N ARG A 155 9.19 -24.27 35.75
CA ARG A 155 9.53 -23.00 35.11
C ARG A 155 10.64 -23.19 34.07
N GLN A 156 11.72 -23.90 34.40
CA GLN A 156 12.80 -24.18 33.45
C GLN A 156 12.31 -24.99 32.25
N GLN A 157 11.43 -25.97 32.47
CA GLN A 157 10.80 -26.72 31.38
C GLN A 157 9.92 -25.84 30.50
N ALA A 158 9.10 -24.96 31.09
CA ALA A 158 8.28 -24.02 30.35
C ALA A 158 9.12 -23.01 29.54
N GLU A 159 10.21 -22.49 30.12
CA GLU A 159 11.13 -21.59 29.43
C GLU A 159 11.86 -22.31 28.27
N ALA A 160 12.25 -23.58 28.45
CA ALA A 160 12.85 -24.38 27.39
C ALA A 160 11.84 -24.67 26.25
N ALA A 161 10.60 -25.03 26.58
CA ALA A 161 9.54 -25.25 25.61
C ALA A 161 9.20 -23.96 24.83
N ALA A 162 9.10 -22.82 25.51
CA ALA A 162 8.86 -21.53 24.88
C ALA A 162 10.00 -21.12 23.91
N LYS A 163 11.25 -21.39 24.28
CA LYS A 163 12.41 -21.18 23.39
C LYS A 163 12.36 -22.07 22.15
N GLN A 164 12.01 -23.35 22.32
CA GLN A 164 11.84 -24.27 21.19
C GLN A 164 10.71 -23.84 20.27
N GLU A 165 9.58 -23.40 20.82
CA GLU A 165 8.44 -22.90 20.04
C GLU A 165 8.80 -21.63 19.26
N LEU A 166 9.51 -20.68 19.87
CA LEU A 166 10.00 -19.48 19.17
C LEU A 166 10.95 -19.84 18.02
N GLN A 167 11.84 -20.82 18.22
CA GLN A 167 12.74 -21.30 17.16
C GLN A 167 11.98 -21.98 16.02
N ALA A 168 10.98 -22.82 16.34
CA ALA A 168 10.14 -23.48 15.34
C ALA A 168 9.25 -22.47 14.58
N ARG A 169 8.70 -21.46 15.27
CA ARG A 169 7.95 -20.38 14.61
C ARG A 169 8.86 -19.58 13.68
N ALA A 170 10.08 -19.25 14.10
CA ALA A 170 11.05 -18.54 13.27
C ALA A 170 11.48 -19.35 12.03
N SER A 171 11.59 -20.69 12.12
CA SER A 171 11.89 -21.53 10.94
C SER A 171 10.70 -21.58 9.97
N VAL A 172 9.48 -21.79 10.49
CA VAL A 172 8.27 -21.79 9.66
C VAL A 172 8.04 -20.44 8.99
N GLU A 173 8.30 -19.34 9.69
CA GLU A 173 8.17 -17.99 9.11
C GLU A 173 9.19 -17.75 7.98
N LYS A 174 10.41 -18.26 8.11
CA LYS A 174 11.41 -18.24 7.02
C LYS A 174 10.95 -19.06 5.81
N GLU A 175 10.44 -20.28 6.03
CA GLU A 175 9.91 -21.12 4.95
C GLU A 175 8.68 -20.48 4.28
N LEU A 176 7.81 -19.84 5.05
CA LEU A 176 6.66 -19.09 4.52
C LEU A 176 7.11 -17.90 3.67
N GLN A 177 8.13 -17.16 4.12
CA GLN A 177 8.70 -16.05 3.34
C GLN A 177 9.35 -16.56 2.05
N GLU A 178 10.06 -17.69 2.08
CA GLU A 178 10.67 -18.28 0.90
C GLU A 178 9.64 -18.79 -0.10
N THR A 179 8.58 -19.47 0.37
CA THR A 179 7.49 -19.93 -0.49
C THR A 179 6.71 -18.78 -1.12
N ARG A 180 6.48 -17.68 -0.38
CA ARG A 180 5.91 -16.45 -0.94
C ARG A 180 6.79 -15.85 -2.05
N ARG A 181 8.10 -15.75 -1.83
CA ARG A 181 9.04 -15.27 -2.85
C ARG A 181 9.03 -16.16 -4.10
N ARG A 182 8.98 -17.49 -3.93
CA ARG A 182 8.87 -18.43 -5.06
C ARG A 182 7.55 -18.28 -5.81
N LEU A 183 6.45 -18.05 -5.10
CA LEU A 183 5.14 -17.81 -5.72
C LEU A 183 5.10 -16.49 -6.49
N GLU A 184 5.66 -15.42 -5.92
CA GLU A 184 5.80 -14.12 -6.60
C GLU A 184 6.66 -14.23 -7.86
N ALA A 185 7.79 -14.96 -7.79
CA ALA A 185 8.64 -15.22 -8.95
C ALA A 185 7.90 -16.03 -10.03
N ALA A 186 7.21 -17.11 -9.66
CA ALA A 186 6.41 -17.91 -10.58
C ALA A 186 5.25 -17.09 -11.20
N GLY A 187 4.64 -16.20 -10.44
CA GLY A 187 3.61 -15.27 -10.93
C GLY A 187 4.17 -14.28 -11.96
N ALA A 188 5.37 -13.73 -11.71
CA ALA A 188 6.06 -12.86 -12.66
C ALA A 188 6.48 -13.62 -13.94
N GLU A 189 6.98 -14.84 -13.81
CA GLU A 189 7.31 -15.72 -14.94
C GLU A 189 6.07 -16.04 -15.78
N SER A 190 4.95 -16.40 -15.14
CA SER A 190 3.69 -16.66 -15.83
C SER A 190 3.15 -15.41 -16.54
N SER A 191 3.25 -14.23 -15.93
CA SER A 191 2.84 -12.98 -16.58
C SER A 191 3.73 -12.64 -17.78
N ASN A 192 5.03 -12.89 -17.69
CA ASN A 192 5.97 -12.67 -18.79
C ASN A 192 5.70 -13.64 -19.94
N ALA A 193 5.47 -14.92 -19.64
CA ALA A 193 5.10 -15.91 -20.65
C ALA A 193 3.78 -15.58 -21.35
N ALA A 194 2.77 -15.08 -20.61
CA ALA A 194 1.50 -14.63 -21.19
C ALA A 194 1.70 -13.46 -22.17
N ARG A 195 2.48 -12.45 -21.79
CA ARG A 195 2.83 -11.31 -22.65
C ARG A 195 3.59 -11.74 -23.91
N GLN A 196 4.52 -12.69 -23.78
CA GLN A 196 5.23 -13.25 -24.94
C GLN A 196 4.27 -13.97 -25.88
N LEU A 197 3.32 -14.75 -25.35
CA LEU A 197 2.36 -15.48 -26.16
C LEU A 197 1.38 -14.54 -26.88
N GLU A 198 0.93 -13.47 -26.22
CA GLU A 198 0.13 -12.40 -26.85
C GLU A 198 0.90 -11.70 -27.98
N ALA A 199 2.18 -11.39 -27.77
CA ALA A 199 3.03 -10.79 -28.81
C ALA A 199 3.21 -11.72 -30.01
N GLU A 200 3.47 -13.01 -29.78
CA GLU A 200 3.58 -14.02 -30.82
C GLU A 200 2.27 -14.22 -31.59
N LEU A 201 1.10 -14.17 -30.91
CA LEU A 201 -0.20 -14.21 -31.57
C LEU A 201 -0.46 -12.98 -32.43
N ALA A 202 -0.06 -11.79 -31.96
CA ALA A 202 -0.17 -10.56 -32.73
C ALA A 202 0.73 -10.59 -33.98
N GLU A 203 1.96 -11.10 -33.87
CA GLU A 203 2.85 -11.28 -35.02
C GLU A 203 2.29 -12.32 -36.01
N LYS A 204 1.75 -13.45 -35.54
CA LYS A 204 1.07 -14.42 -36.39
C LYS A 204 -0.12 -13.83 -37.14
N ALA A 205 -0.90 -12.95 -36.51
CA ALA A 205 -2.00 -12.24 -37.17
C ALA A 205 -1.49 -11.34 -38.30
N LYS A 206 -0.43 -10.55 -38.06
CA LYS A 206 0.22 -9.73 -39.10
C LYS A 206 0.75 -10.57 -40.26
N PHE A 207 1.36 -11.71 -39.97
CA PHE A 207 1.83 -12.63 -41.01
C PHE A 207 0.67 -13.21 -41.83
N ALA A 208 -0.44 -13.58 -41.19
CA ALA A 208 -1.63 -14.07 -41.88
C ALA A 208 -2.23 -13.01 -42.82
N GLU A 209 -2.31 -11.74 -42.37
CA GLU A 209 -2.75 -10.62 -43.21
C GLU A 209 -1.82 -10.40 -44.41
N ARG A 210 -0.49 -10.40 -44.19
CA ARG A 210 0.49 -10.30 -45.28
C ARG A 210 0.37 -11.44 -46.28
N LEU A 211 0.15 -12.67 -45.80
CA LEU A 211 -0.01 -13.84 -46.66
C LEU A 211 -1.28 -13.72 -47.51
N ASN A 212 -2.38 -13.24 -46.94
CA ASN A 212 -3.62 -12.97 -47.68
C ASN A 212 -3.44 -11.83 -48.71
N ALA A 213 -2.74 -10.76 -48.35
CA ALA A 213 -2.43 -9.67 -49.28
C ALA A 213 -1.58 -10.17 -50.47
N LEU A 214 -0.49 -10.90 -50.20
CA LEU A 214 0.35 -11.52 -51.22
C LEU A 214 -0.44 -12.50 -52.11
N LYS A 215 -1.35 -13.27 -51.53
CA LYS A 215 -2.21 -14.19 -52.29
C LYS A 215 -3.12 -13.43 -53.26
N ASN A 216 -3.68 -12.30 -52.84
CA ASN A 216 -4.50 -11.44 -53.69
C ASN A 216 -3.67 -10.78 -54.80
N GLU A 217 -2.45 -10.34 -54.49
CA GLU A 217 -1.52 -9.78 -55.47
C GLU A 217 -1.13 -10.81 -56.54
N VAL A 218 -0.79 -12.05 -56.13
CA VAL A 218 -0.49 -13.14 -57.06
C VAL A 218 -1.70 -13.45 -57.95
N HIS A 219 -2.92 -13.48 -57.38
CA HIS A 219 -4.13 -13.69 -58.16
C HIS A 219 -4.36 -12.56 -59.18
N SER A 220 -4.19 -11.29 -58.78
CA SER A 220 -4.26 -10.14 -59.68
C SER A 220 -3.20 -10.21 -60.78
N ALA A 221 -1.97 -10.59 -60.45
CA ALA A 221 -0.87 -10.75 -61.41
C ALA A 221 -1.16 -11.88 -62.41
N ASP A 222 -1.74 -12.99 -61.97
CA ASP A 222 -2.17 -14.08 -62.84
C ASP A 222 -3.27 -13.65 -63.82
N GLU A 223 -4.27 -12.88 -63.37
CA GLU A 223 -5.31 -12.33 -64.24
C GLU A 223 -4.75 -11.31 -65.25
N LYS A 224 -3.83 -10.45 -64.82
CA LYS A 224 -3.08 -9.55 -65.72
C LYS A 224 -2.29 -10.36 -66.76
N ARG A 225 -1.59 -11.41 -66.35
CA ARG A 225 -0.84 -12.29 -67.27
C ARG A 225 -1.76 -12.95 -68.30
N LYS A 226 -2.93 -13.44 -67.89
CA LYS A 226 -3.94 -14.00 -68.81
C LYS A 226 -4.38 -12.95 -69.83
N THR A 227 -4.70 -11.74 -69.37
CA THR A 227 -5.12 -10.62 -70.23
C THR A 227 -4.04 -10.23 -71.25
N ILE A 228 -2.78 -10.09 -70.79
CA ILE A 228 -1.64 -9.83 -71.68
C ILE A 228 -1.47 -10.96 -72.69
N THR A 229 -1.61 -12.21 -72.27
CA THR A 229 -1.52 -13.37 -73.16
C THR A 229 -2.62 -13.33 -74.24
N THR A 230 -3.85 -12.95 -73.89
CA THR A 230 -4.93 -12.79 -74.86
C THR A 230 -4.69 -11.62 -75.82
N LEU A 231 -4.20 -10.48 -75.33
CA LEU A 231 -3.83 -9.33 -76.17
C LEU A 231 -2.68 -9.68 -77.12
N TYR A 232 -1.68 -10.42 -76.65
CA TYR A 232 -0.57 -10.87 -77.48
C TYR A 232 -1.05 -11.79 -78.61
N LYS A 233 -1.94 -12.75 -78.31
CA LYS A 233 -2.57 -13.60 -79.33
C LYS A 233 -3.37 -12.79 -80.35
N ALA A 234 -4.14 -11.79 -79.89
CA ALA A 234 -4.89 -10.90 -80.77
C ALA A 234 -3.97 -10.04 -81.66
N SER A 235 -2.86 -9.55 -81.11
CA SER A 235 -1.84 -8.80 -81.85
C SER A 235 -1.18 -9.65 -82.93
N ILE A 236 -0.81 -10.91 -82.64
CA ILE A 236 -0.29 -11.84 -83.65
C ILE A 236 -1.32 -12.04 -84.77
N ALA A 237 -2.59 -12.30 -84.44
CA ALA A 237 -3.64 -12.48 -85.44
C ALA A 237 -3.87 -11.21 -86.28
N HIS A 238 -3.73 -10.02 -85.67
CA HIS A 238 -3.80 -8.76 -86.38
C HIS A 238 -2.60 -8.56 -87.32
N ALA A 239 -1.39 -8.90 -86.88
CA ALA A 239 -0.18 -8.88 -87.71
C ALA A 239 -0.31 -9.81 -88.92
N GLU A 240 -0.79 -11.05 -88.73
CA GLU A 240 -1.08 -11.98 -89.83
C GLU A 240 -2.12 -11.42 -90.82
N THR A 241 -3.13 -10.71 -90.30
CA THR A 241 -4.14 -10.06 -91.14
C THR A 241 -3.55 -8.90 -91.94
N LEU A 242 -2.69 -8.11 -91.30
CA LEU A 242 -1.95 -7.03 -91.94
C LEU A 242 -1.03 -7.57 -93.04
N GLU A 243 -0.27 -8.63 -92.78
CA GLU A 243 0.57 -9.30 -93.78
C GLU A 243 -0.25 -9.77 -94.98
N ARG A 244 -1.43 -10.38 -94.77
CA ARG A 244 -2.34 -10.73 -95.88
C ARG A 244 -2.81 -9.50 -96.65
N SER A 245 -3.19 -8.44 -95.94
CA SER A 245 -3.63 -7.19 -96.58
C SER A 245 -2.50 -6.51 -97.36
N LEU A 246 -1.25 -6.61 -96.91
CA LEU A 246 -0.08 -6.12 -97.63
C LEU A 246 0.15 -6.93 -98.91
N VAL A 247 0.03 -8.25 -98.86
CA VAL A 247 0.07 -9.09 -100.07
C VAL A 247 -1.06 -8.74 -101.04
N ASP A 248 -2.26 -8.44 -100.54
CA ASP A 248 -3.39 -8.01 -101.39
C ASP A 248 -3.18 -6.60 -101.96
N VAL A 249 -2.58 -5.67 -101.20
CA VAL A 249 -2.17 -4.35 -101.69
C VAL A 249 -1.05 -4.46 -102.71
N GLU A 250 -0.08 -5.35 -102.53
CA GLU A 250 0.98 -5.61 -103.51
C GLU A 250 0.41 -6.20 -104.81
N LYS A 251 -0.55 -7.13 -104.72
CA LYS A 251 -1.30 -7.62 -105.89
C LYS A 251 -2.10 -6.51 -106.55
N ALA A 252 -2.84 -5.72 -105.79
CA ALA A 252 -3.59 -4.57 -106.31
C ALA A 252 -2.66 -3.51 -106.92
N GLY A 253 -1.47 -3.33 -106.35
CA GLY A 253 -0.39 -2.49 -106.87
C GLY A 253 0.17 -3.02 -108.19
N ALA A 254 0.38 -4.33 -108.30
CA ALA A 254 0.78 -4.96 -109.57
C ALA A 254 -0.33 -4.88 -110.63
N GLU A 255 -1.60 -5.03 -110.24
CA GLU A 255 -2.75 -4.82 -111.13
C GLU A 255 -2.87 -3.36 -111.57
N LEU A 256 -2.66 -2.40 -110.65
CA LEU A 256 -2.61 -0.98 -110.96
C LEU A 256 -1.40 -0.63 -111.82
N GLN A 257 -0.26 -1.30 -111.63
CA GLN A 257 0.93 -1.14 -112.47
C GLN A 257 0.67 -1.68 -113.88
N ASN A 258 0.01 -2.82 -114.03
CA ASN A 258 -0.43 -3.32 -115.33
C ASN A 258 -1.44 -2.36 -115.98
N LYS A 259 -2.41 -1.84 -115.21
CA LYS A 259 -3.33 -0.79 -115.68
C LYS A 259 -2.61 0.51 -116.00
N LEU A 260 -1.52 0.83 -115.32
CA LEU A 260 -0.67 1.98 -115.59
C LEU A 260 0.17 1.74 -116.84
N ASP A 261 0.62 0.53 -117.12
CA ASP A 261 1.32 0.17 -118.35
C ASP A 261 0.35 0.19 -119.56
N GLU A 262 -0.89 -0.25 -119.38
CA GLU A 262 -1.99 -0.09 -120.34
C GLU A 262 -2.40 1.38 -120.51
N ALA A 263 -2.46 2.13 -119.41
CA ALA A 263 -2.77 3.56 -119.41
C ALA A 263 -1.61 4.40 -119.92
N THR A 264 -0.34 3.98 -119.82
CA THR A 264 0.82 4.66 -120.42
C THR A 264 0.91 4.38 -121.92
N ALA A 265 0.47 3.21 -122.39
CA ALA A 265 0.20 2.97 -123.81
C ALA A 265 -0.94 3.87 -124.33
N ALA A 266 -1.96 4.17 -123.50
CA ALA A 266 -3.00 5.15 -123.80
C ALA A 266 -2.54 6.62 -123.62
N GLN A 267 -1.62 6.90 -122.69
CA GLN A 267 -1.03 8.22 -122.38
C GLN A 267 -0.01 8.63 -123.44
N THR A 268 0.60 7.69 -124.15
CA THR A 268 1.39 7.99 -125.35
C THR A 268 0.49 8.51 -126.49
N LYS A 269 -0.80 8.17 -126.49
CA LYS A 269 -1.83 8.74 -127.39
C LYS A 269 -2.50 10.00 -126.83
N LEU A 270 -2.49 10.22 -125.51
CA LEU A 270 -3.06 11.41 -124.85
C LEU A 270 -2.04 12.54 -124.64
N ARG A 271 -0.73 12.27 -124.77
CA ARG A 271 0.38 13.26 -124.69
C ARG A 271 0.41 14.30 -125.82
N GLN A 272 -0.50 14.24 -126.79
CA GLN A 272 -0.75 15.33 -127.74
C GLN A 272 -1.74 16.37 -127.23
N HIS A 273 -2.43 16.14 -126.11
CA HIS A 273 -3.40 17.08 -125.57
C HIS A 273 -3.08 17.36 -124.10
N THR A 274 -2.87 18.64 -123.79
CA THR A 274 -2.91 19.20 -122.42
C THR A 274 -1.77 18.78 -121.49
N VAL A 275 -0.60 19.35 -121.78
CA VAL A 275 0.23 19.96 -120.74
C VAL A 275 -0.49 21.24 -120.30
N GLU A 276 -1.26 21.18 -119.21
CA GLU A 276 -1.60 22.38 -118.44
C GLU A 276 -1.99 22.03 -116.99
N THR A 277 -1.03 22.32 -116.10
CA THR A 277 -1.17 22.72 -114.69
C THR A 277 -1.38 21.70 -113.56
N ASN A 278 -0.23 21.36 -112.95
CA ASN A 278 0.17 21.59 -111.55
C ASN A 278 -0.42 20.80 -110.35
N LYS A 279 0.46 19.94 -109.83
CA LYS A 279 1.05 19.79 -108.48
C LYS A 279 0.68 20.71 -107.29
N ASP A 280 0.67 20.02 -106.14
CA ASP A 280 1.23 20.33 -104.80
C ASP A 280 0.35 20.95 -103.69
N GLY A 281 -0.02 20.11 -102.72
CA GLY A 281 0.69 20.05 -101.43
C GLY A 281 0.33 21.07 -100.34
N GLN A 282 -0.79 20.86 -99.65
CA GLN A 282 -1.12 21.58 -98.40
C GLN A 282 -1.89 20.71 -97.39
N THR A 283 -1.19 19.87 -96.62
CA THR A 283 -1.75 19.18 -95.43
C THR A 283 -0.65 18.81 -94.42
N ALA A 284 0.18 19.78 -94.02
CA ALA A 284 1.18 19.56 -92.94
C ALA A 284 1.32 20.75 -91.97
N ARG A 285 0.46 21.78 -92.09
CA ARG A 285 0.51 22.99 -91.24
C ARG A 285 -0.65 23.14 -90.26
N ALA A 286 -1.65 22.24 -90.28
CA ALA A 286 -2.78 22.28 -89.35
C ALA A 286 -2.53 21.52 -88.04
N GLU A 287 -1.69 20.48 -88.04
CA GLU A 287 -1.50 19.59 -86.88
C GLU A 287 -0.63 20.23 -85.77
N ALA A 288 0.27 21.15 -86.12
CA ALA A 288 1.19 21.80 -85.19
C ALA A 288 0.53 22.87 -84.29
N ASP A 289 -0.56 23.49 -84.72
CA ASP A 289 -1.29 24.50 -83.94
C ASP A 289 -2.31 23.86 -82.97
N THR A 290 -2.83 22.67 -83.29
CA THR A 290 -3.70 21.87 -82.40
C THR A 290 -2.99 21.32 -81.16
N LEU A 291 -1.71 20.91 -81.29
CA LEU A 291 -0.91 20.39 -80.17
C LEU A 291 -0.51 21.48 -79.17
N ARG A 292 -0.23 22.70 -79.63
CA ARG A 292 0.08 23.85 -78.73
C ARG A 292 -1.13 24.30 -77.92
N LYS A 293 -2.33 24.22 -78.49
CA LYS A 293 -3.58 24.57 -77.81
C LYS A 293 -3.91 23.56 -76.69
N GLN A 294 -3.75 22.26 -76.96
CA GLN A 294 -3.96 21.19 -75.98
C GLN A 294 -2.97 21.23 -74.79
N ILE A 295 -1.71 21.61 -75.03
CA ILE A 295 -0.69 21.75 -73.96
C ILE A 295 -0.98 22.95 -73.05
N SER A 296 -1.49 24.06 -73.61
CA SER A 296 -1.87 25.23 -72.81
C SER A 296 -3.11 24.97 -71.95
N GLU A 297 -4.11 24.27 -72.49
CA GLU A 297 -5.35 23.91 -71.77
C GLU A 297 -5.12 22.87 -70.66
N SER A 298 -4.14 21.97 -70.86
CA SER A 298 -3.76 20.98 -69.84
C SER A 298 -3.00 21.61 -68.66
N THR A 299 -2.20 22.65 -68.91
CA THR A 299 -1.42 23.34 -67.87
C THR A 299 -2.32 24.19 -66.96
N SER A 300 -3.28 24.94 -67.52
CA SER A 300 -4.23 25.75 -66.72
C SER A 300 -5.09 24.90 -65.80
N MET A 301 -5.48 23.71 -66.25
CA MET A 301 -6.29 22.79 -65.45
C MET A 301 -5.53 22.21 -64.24
N VAL A 302 -4.22 21.97 -64.39
CA VAL A 302 -3.37 21.52 -63.27
C VAL A 302 -3.22 22.63 -62.23
N GLU A 303 -3.04 23.88 -62.66
CA GLU A 303 -2.98 25.05 -61.78
C GLU A 303 -4.30 25.22 -61.00
N GLU A 304 -5.44 25.13 -61.68
CA GLU A 304 -6.77 25.21 -61.03
C GLU A 304 -7.02 24.07 -60.03
N LEU A 305 -6.51 22.86 -60.30
CA LEU A 305 -6.61 21.73 -59.38
C LEU A 305 -5.73 21.92 -58.14
N LEU A 306 -4.51 22.46 -58.31
CA LEU A 306 -3.61 22.78 -57.20
C LEU A 306 -4.23 23.85 -56.28
N ASP A 307 -4.75 24.93 -56.86
CA ASP A 307 -5.46 25.98 -56.11
C ASP A 307 -6.67 25.42 -55.34
N ALA A 308 -7.39 24.46 -55.96
CA ALA A 308 -8.51 23.80 -55.31
C ALA A 308 -8.06 22.90 -54.14
N PHE A 309 -6.93 22.19 -54.26
CA PHE A 309 -6.38 21.40 -53.16
C PHE A 309 -5.88 22.25 -52.01
N GLU A 310 -5.21 23.36 -52.28
CA GLU A 310 -4.78 24.31 -51.23
C GLU A 310 -5.99 24.89 -50.48
N ALA A 311 -7.05 25.25 -51.21
CA ALA A 311 -8.29 25.73 -50.59
C ALA A 311 -8.96 24.67 -49.70
N LEU A 312 -8.98 23.40 -50.14
CA LEU A 312 -9.50 22.30 -49.33
C LEU A 312 -8.64 22.03 -48.09
N ALA A 313 -7.31 22.16 -48.20
CA ALA A 313 -6.42 21.99 -47.05
C ALA A 313 -6.66 23.04 -45.95
N GLY A 314 -7.05 24.25 -46.34
CA GLY A 314 -7.35 25.36 -45.41
C GLY A 314 -8.69 25.26 -44.68
N ALA A 315 -9.60 24.38 -45.10
CA ALA A 315 -10.91 24.24 -44.47
C ALA A 315 -10.81 23.60 -43.07
N THR A 316 -11.48 24.21 -42.10
CA THR A 316 -11.35 23.85 -40.67
C THR A 316 -12.50 22.99 -40.15
N GLY A 317 -13.51 22.72 -40.98
CA GLY A 317 -14.67 21.92 -40.60
C GLY A 317 -15.35 21.25 -41.78
N VAL A 318 -16.19 20.25 -41.49
CA VAL A 318 -16.89 19.44 -42.49
C VAL A 318 -17.76 20.31 -43.41
N THR A 319 -18.54 21.24 -42.85
CA THR A 319 -19.42 22.13 -43.62
C THR A 319 -18.63 23.09 -44.51
N ASP A 320 -17.53 23.65 -43.99
CA ASP A 320 -16.65 24.57 -44.68
C ASP A 320 -15.95 23.89 -45.87
N LEU A 321 -15.47 22.66 -45.66
CA LEU A 321 -14.86 21.86 -46.71
C LEU A 321 -15.86 21.49 -47.81
N LEU A 322 -17.06 21.03 -47.44
CA LEU A 322 -18.11 20.71 -48.43
C LEU A 322 -18.52 21.96 -49.23
N ALA A 323 -18.62 23.12 -48.58
CA ALA A 323 -18.87 24.39 -49.25
C ALA A 323 -17.75 24.75 -50.23
N THR A 324 -16.49 24.54 -49.83
CA THR A 324 -15.30 24.76 -50.66
C THR A 324 -15.28 23.83 -51.87
N MET A 325 -15.64 22.55 -51.70
CA MET A 325 -15.76 21.60 -52.81
C MET A 325 -16.79 22.08 -53.84
N VAL A 326 -17.95 22.58 -53.39
CA VAL A 326 -18.98 23.13 -54.28
C VAL A 326 -18.46 24.36 -55.05
N GLU A 327 -17.77 25.27 -54.39
CA GLU A 327 -17.20 26.48 -55.01
C GLU A 327 -16.12 26.14 -56.04
N ARG A 328 -15.25 25.17 -55.72
CA ARG A 328 -14.20 24.71 -56.63
C ARG A 328 -14.75 23.89 -57.79
N MET A 329 -15.83 23.12 -57.59
CA MET A 329 -16.52 22.48 -58.70
C MET A 329 -17.21 23.49 -59.62
N ALA A 330 -17.69 24.61 -59.08
CA ALA A 330 -18.37 25.65 -59.86
C ALA A 330 -17.45 26.42 -60.82
N THR A 331 -16.13 26.25 -60.74
CA THR A 331 -15.19 26.78 -61.75
C THR A 331 -15.24 25.98 -63.05
N GLN A 332 -15.56 24.68 -62.97
CA GLN A 332 -15.64 23.78 -64.12
C GLN A 332 -17.06 23.53 -64.60
N TYR A 333 -18.04 23.64 -63.69
CA TYR A 333 -19.44 23.38 -63.96
C TYR A 333 -20.29 24.62 -63.70
N PRO A 334 -21.03 25.12 -64.70
CA PRO A 334 -21.95 26.23 -64.53
C PRO A 334 -22.97 26.04 -63.41
N ARG A 335 -23.42 24.81 -63.16
CA ARG A 335 -24.39 24.51 -62.09
C ARG A 335 -23.86 23.43 -61.17
N VAL A 336 -23.78 23.74 -59.88
CA VAL A 336 -23.34 22.80 -58.83
C VAL A 336 -24.28 22.89 -57.63
N ALA A 337 -24.67 21.77 -57.04
CA ALA A 337 -25.48 21.73 -55.84
C ALA A 337 -25.05 20.62 -54.89
N LEU A 338 -25.08 20.90 -53.59
CA LEU A 338 -24.82 19.94 -52.52
C LEU A 338 -26.14 19.48 -51.89
N PHE A 339 -26.28 18.18 -51.75
CA PHE A 339 -27.40 17.53 -51.07
C PHE A 339 -26.93 16.75 -49.85
N ARG A 340 -27.67 16.83 -48.75
CA ARG A 340 -27.45 16.06 -47.52
C ARG A 340 -28.48 14.95 -47.38
N PRO A 341 -28.07 13.72 -47.05
CA PRO A 341 -29.02 12.69 -46.65
C PRO A 341 -29.62 13.04 -45.29
N LYS A 342 -30.96 12.95 -45.19
CA LYS A 342 -31.72 13.16 -43.96
C LYS A 342 -32.88 12.18 -43.90
N GLY A 343 -32.70 11.09 -43.15
CA GLY A 343 -33.64 9.97 -43.17
C GLY A 343 -33.71 9.34 -44.57
N ASN A 344 -34.91 9.22 -45.13
CA ASN A 344 -35.13 8.58 -46.44
C ASN A 344 -35.15 9.54 -47.65
N ARG A 345 -34.48 10.70 -47.56
CA ARG A 345 -34.43 11.71 -48.62
C ARG A 345 -33.12 12.48 -48.61
N LEU A 346 -32.79 13.08 -49.75
CA LEU A 346 -31.73 14.06 -49.94
C LEU A 346 -32.32 15.47 -49.87
N GLU A 347 -31.85 16.31 -48.97
CA GLU A 347 -32.24 17.73 -48.87
C GLU A 347 -31.12 18.61 -49.43
N GLY A 348 -31.46 19.60 -50.25
CA GLY A 348 -30.48 20.57 -50.75
C GLY A 348 -29.90 21.39 -49.59
N GLU A 349 -28.60 21.67 -49.64
CA GLU A 349 -27.91 22.50 -48.65
C GLU A 349 -27.28 23.74 -49.31
N ARG A 350 -26.69 23.57 -50.50
CA ARG A 350 -25.96 24.63 -51.18
C ARG A 350 -26.10 24.53 -52.69
N GLN A 351 -26.05 25.66 -53.38
CA GLN A 351 -26.06 25.71 -54.85
C GLN A 351 -25.22 26.87 -55.40
N VAL A 352 -24.71 26.69 -56.61
CA VAL A 352 -24.06 27.71 -57.44
C VAL A 352 -24.60 27.59 -58.87
N GLY A 353 -24.92 28.73 -59.49
CA GLY A 353 -25.34 28.83 -60.90
C GLY A 353 -26.75 28.32 -61.26
N PHE A 354 -27.49 27.86 -60.26
CA PHE A 354 -28.91 27.52 -60.39
C PHE A 354 -29.79 28.78 -60.30
N ASP A 355 -30.47 29.14 -61.39
CA ASP A 355 -31.55 30.15 -61.38
C ASP A 355 -32.86 29.51 -60.91
N LEU A 356 -32.87 29.07 -59.65
CA LEU A 356 -34.10 28.59 -59.03
C LEU A 356 -34.85 29.79 -58.44
N LYS A 357 -36.11 29.97 -58.87
CA LYS A 357 -37.09 30.82 -58.15
C LYS A 357 -37.35 30.35 -56.71
N THR A 358 -36.85 29.16 -56.35
CA THR A 358 -37.03 28.48 -55.06
C THR A 358 -35.67 28.12 -54.49
N ASP A 359 -35.42 28.43 -53.22
CA ASP A 359 -34.20 28.04 -52.50
C ASP A 359 -33.93 26.52 -52.59
N ILE A 360 -32.69 26.12 -52.89
CA ILE A 360 -32.27 24.70 -52.98
C ILE A 360 -32.57 23.94 -51.69
N ALA A 361 -32.58 24.65 -50.55
CA ALA A 361 -32.93 24.08 -49.25
C ALA A 361 -34.36 23.52 -49.18
N LYS A 362 -35.24 23.93 -50.10
CA LYS A 362 -36.62 23.41 -50.21
C LYS A 362 -36.73 22.20 -51.14
N VAL A 363 -35.65 21.84 -51.84
CA VAL A 363 -35.62 20.66 -52.71
C VAL A 363 -35.31 19.44 -51.85
N ALA A 364 -36.23 18.47 -51.88
CA ALA A 364 -36.08 17.19 -51.21
C ALA A 364 -36.35 16.04 -52.19
N ILE A 365 -35.36 15.17 -52.39
CA ILE A 365 -35.41 14.04 -53.34
C ILE A 365 -35.51 12.74 -52.53
N PRO A 366 -36.64 12.02 -52.56
CA PRO A 366 -36.76 10.73 -51.88
C PRO A 366 -35.72 9.72 -52.39
N LEU A 367 -35.08 8.96 -51.49
CA LEU A 367 -34.10 7.93 -51.88
C LEU A 367 -34.74 6.78 -52.69
N SER A 368 -36.06 6.62 -52.61
CA SER A 368 -36.83 5.67 -53.42
C SER A 368 -36.98 6.08 -54.89
N MET A 369 -36.64 7.32 -55.24
CA MET A 369 -36.69 7.79 -56.62
C MET A 369 -35.45 7.30 -57.37
N ASP A 370 -35.59 6.77 -58.60
CA ASP A 370 -34.43 6.48 -59.45
C ASP A 370 -33.97 7.76 -60.15
N SER A 371 -32.92 8.38 -59.61
CA SER A 371 -32.32 9.62 -60.08
C SER A 371 -30.80 9.49 -60.04
N LEU A 372 -30.10 10.37 -60.77
CA LEU A 372 -28.63 10.38 -60.75
C LEU A 372 -28.06 10.49 -59.33
N LEU A 373 -28.69 11.31 -58.47
CA LEU A 373 -28.25 11.53 -57.10
C LEU A 373 -28.48 10.33 -56.19
N THR A 374 -29.63 9.69 -56.29
CA THR A 374 -29.98 8.53 -55.46
C THR A 374 -29.19 7.29 -55.86
N ARG A 375 -28.84 7.15 -57.15
CA ARG A 375 -27.88 6.13 -57.61
C ARG A 375 -26.51 6.35 -57.01
N ALA A 376 -25.98 7.57 -57.02
CA ALA A 376 -24.68 7.88 -56.42
C ALA A 376 -24.65 7.57 -54.91
N VAL A 377 -25.73 7.83 -54.18
CA VAL A 377 -25.85 7.42 -52.77
C VAL A 377 -25.83 5.90 -52.62
N THR A 378 -26.58 5.19 -53.47
CA THR A 378 -26.78 3.74 -53.36
C THR A 378 -25.54 2.96 -53.80
N SER A 379 -24.89 3.40 -54.88
CA SER A 379 -23.68 2.77 -55.42
C SER A 379 -22.42 3.18 -54.67
N GLY A 380 -22.44 4.35 -54.02
CA GLY A 380 -21.26 4.98 -53.43
C GLY A 380 -20.18 5.36 -54.44
N CYS A 381 -20.52 5.33 -55.73
CA CYS A 381 -19.62 5.65 -56.83
C CYS A 381 -20.04 6.95 -57.51
N VAL A 382 -19.10 7.60 -58.20
CA VAL A 382 -19.42 8.74 -59.06
C VAL A 382 -20.30 8.24 -60.20
N GLU A 383 -21.46 8.86 -60.36
CA GLU A 383 -22.40 8.57 -61.44
C GLU A 383 -22.34 9.72 -62.47
N SER A 384 -22.20 9.38 -63.75
CA SER A 384 -22.17 10.35 -64.84
C SER A 384 -23.25 10.05 -65.89
N VAL A 385 -23.68 11.09 -66.59
CA VAL A 385 -24.57 10.98 -67.76
C VAL A 385 -24.02 11.87 -68.86
N ASP A 386 -23.71 11.26 -70.01
CA ASP A 386 -23.18 11.97 -71.19
C ASP A 386 -24.27 12.23 -72.25
N GLY A 387 -23.99 13.11 -73.21
CA GLY A 387 -24.99 13.82 -74.02
C GLY A 387 -26.01 13.00 -74.81
N ALA A 388 -25.68 11.76 -75.20
CA ALA A 388 -26.63 10.84 -75.86
C ALA A 388 -27.66 10.25 -74.88
N ALA A 389 -27.28 10.08 -73.60
CA ALA A 389 -28.14 9.60 -72.52
C ALA A 389 -28.83 10.76 -71.78
N ALA A 390 -28.18 11.93 -71.68
CA ALA A 390 -28.70 13.12 -71.00
C ALA A 390 -29.93 13.72 -71.69
N SER A 391 -30.01 13.61 -73.02
CA SER A 391 -31.11 14.13 -73.85
C SER A 391 -32.39 13.29 -73.82
N GLN A 392 -32.38 12.08 -73.25
CA GLN A 392 -33.53 11.16 -73.23
C GLN A 392 -34.28 11.07 -71.89
N ALA A 393 -33.80 11.64 -70.78
CA ALA A 393 -34.08 11.05 -69.48
C ALA A 393 -35.07 11.80 -68.56
N LYS A 394 -36.14 11.09 -68.13
CA LYS A 394 -36.91 11.31 -66.89
C LYS A 394 -36.07 11.22 -65.59
N GLN A 395 -34.75 11.09 -65.71
CA GLN A 395 -33.81 10.74 -64.62
C GLN A 395 -32.96 11.92 -64.15
N MET A 396 -33.07 13.08 -64.81
CA MET A 396 -32.39 14.32 -64.40
C MET A 396 -33.18 15.00 -63.28
N PRO A 397 -32.54 15.29 -62.12
CA PRO A 397 -33.23 15.85 -60.97
C PRO A 397 -33.63 17.33 -61.15
N PHE A 398 -33.02 18.05 -62.11
CA PHE A 398 -33.26 19.46 -62.37
C PHE A 398 -33.61 19.72 -63.83
N GLY A 399 -34.36 20.80 -64.07
CA GLY A 399 -34.67 21.25 -65.43
C GLY A 399 -33.45 21.78 -66.19
N GLY A 400 -33.56 21.86 -67.51
CA GLY A 400 -32.48 22.23 -68.43
C GLY A 400 -32.25 21.15 -69.49
N THR A 401 -31.20 21.33 -70.28
CA THR A 401 -30.76 20.35 -71.30
C THR A 401 -29.24 20.15 -71.16
N PRO A 402 -28.79 19.57 -70.04
CA PRO A 402 -27.36 19.33 -69.85
C PRO A 402 -26.89 18.31 -70.88
N THR A 403 -25.68 18.52 -71.40
CA THR A 403 -24.97 17.53 -72.22
C THR A 403 -24.11 16.62 -71.35
N CYS A 404 -23.78 17.04 -70.13
CA CYS A 404 -23.02 16.29 -69.15
C CYS A 404 -23.53 16.62 -67.74
N ALA A 405 -23.75 15.59 -66.93
CA ALA A 405 -24.06 15.74 -65.51
C ALA A 405 -23.38 14.67 -64.68
N LEU A 406 -22.97 15.05 -63.47
CA LEU A 406 -22.29 14.22 -62.49
C LEU A 406 -23.02 14.26 -61.16
N ALA A 407 -23.05 13.12 -60.47
CA ALA A 407 -23.34 13.04 -59.04
C ALA A 407 -22.16 12.37 -58.33
N LEU A 408 -21.56 13.11 -57.40
CA LEU A 408 -20.38 12.71 -56.66
C LEU A 408 -20.77 12.44 -55.20
N PRO A 409 -20.80 11.17 -54.76
CA PRO A 409 -21.09 10.85 -53.37
C PRO A 409 -19.88 11.17 -52.50
N VAL A 410 -20.08 12.00 -51.49
CA VAL A 410 -19.06 12.31 -50.49
C VAL A 410 -19.21 11.31 -49.34
N GLN A 411 -18.32 10.32 -49.31
CA GLN A 411 -18.36 9.24 -48.33
C GLN A 411 -17.24 9.34 -47.31
N VAL A 412 -17.58 9.17 -46.03
CA VAL A 412 -16.63 9.11 -44.92
C VAL A 412 -16.94 7.85 -44.12
N HIS A 413 -15.94 6.96 -43.97
CA HIS A 413 -16.11 5.68 -43.29
C HIS A 413 -17.26 4.78 -43.83
N GLY A 414 -17.61 4.92 -45.11
CA GLY A 414 -18.68 4.15 -45.77
C GLY A 414 -20.06 4.80 -45.70
N ASP A 415 -20.23 5.86 -44.92
CA ASP A 415 -21.46 6.64 -44.86
C ASP A 415 -21.40 7.80 -45.85
N THR A 416 -22.44 7.92 -46.69
CA THR A 416 -22.59 9.08 -47.57
C THR A 416 -23.06 10.26 -46.74
N ILE A 417 -22.19 11.27 -46.56
CA ILE A 417 -22.51 12.47 -45.77
C ILE A 417 -23.02 13.63 -46.62
N GLY A 418 -22.90 13.51 -47.94
CA GLY A 418 -23.43 14.45 -48.92
C GLY A 418 -23.28 13.93 -50.35
N VAL A 419 -23.97 14.54 -51.29
CA VAL A 419 -23.84 14.28 -52.73
C VAL A 419 -23.70 15.61 -53.44
N ILE A 420 -22.63 15.78 -54.21
CA ILE A 420 -22.44 16.96 -55.05
C ILE A 420 -22.95 16.65 -56.45
N TYR A 421 -23.98 17.36 -56.86
CA TYR A 421 -24.46 17.40 -58.23
C TYR A 421 -23.70 18.47 -58.99
N ALA A 422 -23.28 18.17 -60.22
CA ALA A 422 -22.75 19.17 -61.13
C ALA A 422 -23.25 18.92 -62.54
N ASP A 423 -23.67 19.97 -63.24
CA ASP A 423 -24.00 19.87 -64.66
C ASP A 423 -23.60 21.11 -65.44
N ASP A 424 -23.71 20.94 -66.74
CA ASP A 424 -23.16 21.84 -67.72
C ASP A 424 -24.21 22.70 -68.43
N SER A 425 -25.47 22.63 -67.95
CA SER A 425 -26.56 23.44 -68.48
C SER A 425 -26.33 24.91 -68.18
N GLY A 426 -26.41 25.75 -69.21
CA GLY A 426 -26.22 27.19 -69.09
C GLY A 426 -24.83 27.67 -69.48
N ASP A 427 -23.93 26.79 -69.91
CA ASP A 427 -22.68 27.20 -70.56
C ASP A 427 -22.97 27.90 -71.89
N ARG A 428 -22.43 29.11 -72.05
CA ARG A 428 -22.61 29.95 -73.25
C ARG A 428 -21.34 30.04 -74.10
N SER A 429 -20.28 29.31 -73.73
CA SER A 429 -18.95 29.40 -74.36
C SER A 429 -18.55 28.15 -75.14
N GLY A 430 -18.59 28.23 -76.47
CA GLY A 430 -17.65 27.57 -77.40
C GLY A 430 -17.78 26.05 -77.65
N GLU A 431 -17.26 25.61 -78.80
CA GLU A 431 -17.21 24.20 -79.25
C GLU A 431 -16.78 23.23 -78.15
N ARG A 432 -17.74 22.41 -77.71
CA ARG A 432 -17.50 21.33 -76.75
C ARG A 432 -17.12 20.06 -77.48
N THR A 433 -16.10 19.40 -76.97
CA THR A 433 -15.63 18.12 -77.50
C THR A 433 -15.75 17.06 -76.41
N PRO A 434 -15.92 15.78 -76.75
CA PRO A 434 -15.92 14.69 -75.77
C PRO A 434 -14.65 14.69 -74.88
N ALA A 435 -13.53 15.17 -75.41
CA ALA A 435 -12.27 15.31 -74.67
C ALA A 435 -12.37 16.35 -73.52
N THR A 436 -13.08 17.46 -73.71
CA THR A 436 -13.23 18.48 -72.64
C THR A 436 -14.11 17.99 -71.49
N ASP A 437 -15.11 17.13 -71.78
CA ASP A 437 -16.01 16.58 -70.75
C ASP A 437 -15.30 15.50 -69.92
N GLU A 438 -14.49 14.64 -70.56
CA GLU A 438 -13.67 13.65 -69.85
C GLU A 438 -12.70 14.31 -68.87
N VAL A 439 -12.07 15.41 -69.30
CA VAL A 439 -11.13 16.19 -68.49
C VAL A 439 -11.83 16.84 -67.29
N ARG A 440 -12.99 17.47 -67.46
CA ARG A 440 -13.78 18.02 -66.34
C ARG A 440 -14.28 16.94 -65.38
N GLY A 441 -14.60 15.74 -65.89
CA GLY A 441 -14.94 14.58 -65.07
C GLY A 441 -13.78 14.16 -64.17
N ARG A 442 -12.56 14.10 -64.72
CA ARG A 442 -11.34 13.81 -63.94
C ARG A 442 -11.04 14.87 -62.89
N PHE A 443 -11.25 16.15 -63.18
CA PHE A 443 -11.13 17.23 -62.18
C PHE A 443 -12.05 16.97 -60.99
N ALA A 444 -13.33 16.70 -61.26
CA ALA A 444 -14.34 16.45 -60.24
C ALA A 444 -14.02 15.21 -59.38
N GLU A 445 -13.57 14.12 -60.00
CA GLU A 445 -13.13 12.92 -59.30
C GLU A 445 -11.92 13.17 -58.39
N LEU A 446 -10.92 13.91 -58.87
CA LEU A 446 -9.70 14.21 -58.10
C LEU A 446 -10.01 15.14 -56.92
N LEU A 447 -10.84 16.16 -57.15
CA LEU A 447 -11.32 17.04 -56.10
C LEU A 447 -12.14 16.28 -55.04
N LEU A 448 -13.01 15.37 -55.47
CA LEU A 448 -13.77 14.49 -54.57
C LEU A 448 -12.83 13.63 -53.72
N ARG A 449 -11.85 12.96 -54.34
CA ARG A 449 -10.89 12.10 -53.62
C ARG A 449 -10.09 12.88 -52.59
N HIS A 450 -9.59 14.06 -52.96
CA HIS A 450 -8.84 14.91 -52.04
C HIS A 450 -9.72 15.45 -50.90
N GLY A 451 -10.95 15.88 -51.23
CA GLY A 451 -11.95 16.28 -50.24
C GLY A 451 -12.27 15.16 -49.25
N ILE A 452 -12.52 13.94 -49.72
CA ILE A 452 -12.76 12.77 -48.85
C ILE A 452 -11.56 12.48 -47.96
N ALA A 453 -10.33 12.55 -48.49
CA ALA A 453 -9.12 12.36 -47.70
C ALA A 453 -9.02 13.40 -46.57
N ARG A 454 -9.30 14.68 -46.86
CA ARG A 454 -9.30 15.74 -45.84
C ARG A 454 -10.45 15.60 -44.84
N LEU A 455 -11.65 15.20 -45.27
CA LEU A 455 -12.78 14.91 -44.37
C LEU A 455 -12.46 13.79 -43.39
N THR A 456 -11.82 12.73 -43.89
CA THR A 456 -11.40 11.61 -43.05
C THR A 456 -10.38 12.08 -42.01
N GLY A 457 -9.41 12.89 -42.43
CA GLY A 457 -8.44 13.53 -41.52
C GLY A 457 -9.10 14.42 -40.45
N LEU A 458 -9.99 15.32 -40.85
CA LEU A 458 -10.74 16.19 -39.93
C LEU A 458 -11.59 15.37 -38.94
N SER A 459 -12.21 14.28 -39.39
CA SER A 459 -12.98 13.39 -38.52
C SER A 459 -12.09 12.72 -37.48
N THR A 460 -10.89 12.29 -37.87
CA THR A 460 -9.92 11.70 -36.92
C THR A 460 -9.37 12.73 -35.94
N GLU A 461 -9.04 13.95 -36.41
CA GLU A 461 -8.57 15.06 -35.57
C GLU A 461 -9.62 15.44 -34.52
N LEU A 462 -10.89 15.61 -34.92
CA LEU A 462 -11.99 15.92 -33.99
C LEU A 462 -12.19 14.83 -32.94
N LYS A 463 -12.07 13.56 -33.33
CA LYS A 463 -12.17 12.43 -32.40
C LYS A 463 -11.01 12.45 -31.41
N ALA A 464 -9.78 12.65 -31.88
CA ALA A 464 -8.59 12.74 -31.03
C ALA A 464 -8.69 13.90 -30.02
N LEU A 465 -9.17 15.07 -30.45
CA LEU A 465 -9.42 16.21 -29.56
C LEU A 465 -10.50 15.89 -28.50
N THR A 466 -11.54 15.14 -28.87
CA THR A 466 -12.59 14.71 -27.92
C THR A 466 -12.03 13.75 -26.87
N GLU A 467 -11.26 12.73 -27.29
CA GLU A 467 -10.60 11.79 -26.39
C GLU A 467 -9.59 12.50 -25.45
N LEU A 468 -8.92 13.54 -25.95
CA LEU A 468 -8.03 14.36 -25.13
C LEU A 468 -8.80 15.20 -24.10
N ARG A 469 -9.97 15.75 -24.44
CA ARG A 469 -10.83 16.43 -23.46
C ARG A 469 -11.28 15.46 -22.36
N GLU A 470 -11.74 14.27 -22.71
CA GLU A 470 -12.11 13.24 -21.74
C GLU A 470 -10.92 12.85 -20.84
N TYR A 471 -9.73 12.76 -21.42
CA TYR A 471 -8.49 12.50 -20.67
C TYR A 471 -8.15 13.65 -19.71
N ALA A 472 -8.26 14.91 -20.15
CA ALA A 472 -8.08 16.08 -19.30
C ALA A 472 -9.03 16.06 -18.09
N VAL A 473 -10.33 15.82 -18.31
CA VAL A 473 -11.33 15.68 -17.24
C VAL A 473 -10.98 14.55 -16.28
N THR A 474 -10.48 13.42 -16.81
CA THR A 474 -10.06 12.27 -15.98
C THR A 474 -8.89 12.64 -15.05
N LEU A 475 -7.87 13.32 -15.57
CA LEU A 475 -6.72 13.76 -14.77
C LEU A 475 -7.11 14.78 -13.68
N LEU A 476 -8.01 15.70 -14.00
CA LEU A 476 -8.53 16.67 -13.03
C LEU A 476 -9.37 15.98 -11.94
N SER A 477 -10.19 15.01 -12.31
CA SER A 477 -10.97 14.19 -11.37
C SER A 477 -10.08 13.36 -10.45
N GLN A 478 -9.00 12.77 -10.98
CA GLN A 478 -8.00 12.07 -10.16
C GLN A 478 -7.30 13.02 -9.18
N THR A 479 -7.01 14.25 -9.61
CA THR A 479 -6.43 15.29 -8.74
C THR A 479 -7.37 15.63 -7.58
N GLU A 480 -8.69 15.72 -7.84
CA GLU A 480 -9.71 15.90 -6.80
C GLU A 480 -9.78 14.71 -5.83
N GLN A 481 -9.71 13.48 -6.33
CA GLN A 481 -9.69 12.26 -5.50
C GLN A 481 -8.44 12.19 -4.61
N MET A 482 -7.27 12.53 -5.15
CA MET A 482 -6.02 12.58 -4.38
C MET A 482 -6.09 13.65 -3.27
N TYR A 483 -6.66 14.82 -3.57
CA TYR A 483 -6.92 15.85 -2.57
C TYR A 483 -7.85 15.34 -1.46
N ALA A 484 -8.95 14.66 -1.80
CA ALA A 484 -9.87 14.10 -0.81
C ALA A 484 -9.16 13.07 0.09
N SER A 485 -8.35 12.19 -0.50
CA SER A 485 -7.53 11.23 0.26
C SER A 485 -6.53 11.91 1.19
N ASP A 486 -5.87 12.99 0.75
CA ASP A 486 -4.96 13.76 1.61
C ASP A 486 -5.72 14.40 2.79
N VAL A 487 -6.93 14.91 2.57
CA VAL A 487 -7.80 15.44 3.64
C VAL A 487 -8.19 14.34 4.62
N ASP A 488 -8.61 13.17 4.14
CA ASP A 488 -8.98 12.02 4.97
C ASP A 488 -7.80 11.51 5.81
N ASN A 489 -6.58 11.64 5.28
CA ASN A 489 -5.34 11.34 5.99
C ASN A 489 -4.88 12.46 6.93
N GLY A 490 -5.68 13.52 7.10
CA GLY A 490 -5.45 14.62 8.04
C GLY A 490 -4.48 15.70 7.54
N VAL A 491 -4.07 15.68 6.27
CA VAL A 491 -3.25 16.73 5.67
C VAL A 491 -4.08 18.00 5.52
N ASN A 492 -3.55 19.15 5.93
CA ASN A 492 -4.32 20.39 5.95
C ASN A 492 -3.46 21.62 5.63
N GLY A 493 -4.13 22.76 5.47
CA GLY A 493 -3.48 24.06 5.39
C GLY A 493 -2.55 24.21 4.18
N LYS A 494 -1.28 24.55 4.45
CA LYS A 494 -0.29 24.81 3.40
C LYS A 494 0.21 23.53 2.73
N ASP A 495 0.37 22.46 3.50
CA ASP A 495 0.90 21.20 2.98
C ASP A 495 -0.07 20.53 2.02
N LEU A 496 -1.37 20.62 2.31
CA LEU A 496 -2.43 20.15 1.40
C LEU A 496 -2.40 20.90 0.06
N ARG A 497 -2.20 22.23 0.08
CA ARG A 497 -2.09 23.04 -1.15
C ARG A 497 -0.81 22.76 -1.93
N ASN A 498 0.31 22.48 -1.27
CA ASN A 498 1.55 22.10 -1.95
C ASN A 498 1.38 20.76 -2.67
N ARG A 499 0.80 19.75 -2.01
CA ARG A 499 0.50 18.45 -2.64
C ARG A 499 -0.46 18.59 -3.81
N LEU A 500 -1.49 19.43 -3.66
CA LEU A 500 -2.39 19.75 -4.76
C LEU A 500 -1.67 20.39 -5.95
N ALA A 501 -0.72 21.28 -5.70
CA ALA A 501 0.11 21.89 -6.75
C ALA A 501 0.97 20.86 -7.49
N ASP A 502 1.64 19.98 -6.74
CA ASP A 502 2.47 18.92 -7.31
C ASP A 502 1.63 17.95 -8.15
N ASN A 503 0.43 17.59 -7.67
CA ASN A 503 -0.51 16.73 -8.40
C ASN A 503 -1.02 17.40 -9.68
N LEU A 504 -1.36 18.68 -9.63
CA LEU A 504 -1.80 19.44 -10.81
C LEU A 504 -0.66 19.59 -11.83
N GLU A 505 0.57 19.81 -11.39
CA GLU A 505 1.73 19.85 -12.29
C GLU A 505 1.99 18.49 -12.94
N CYS A 506 1.83 17.41 -12.17
CA CYS A 506 1.91 16.04 -12.68
C CYS A 506 0.85 15.79 -13.77
N ALA A 507 -0.41 16.17 -13.52
CA ALA A 507 -1.49 16.09 -14.49
C ALA A 507 -1.18 16.89 -15.77
N ARG A 508 -0.68 18.12 -15.65
CA ARG A 508 -0.22 18.94 -16.79
C ARG A 508 0.85 18.25 -17.61
N ARG A 509 1.83 17.63 -16.95
CA ARG A 509 2.93 16.93 -17.62
C ARG A 509 2.45 15.67 -18.35
N LEU A 510 1.59 14.87 -17.72
CA LEU A 510 1.00 13.68 -18.33
C LEU A 510 0.09 14.02 -19.52
N TYR A 511 -0.68 15.10 -19.40
CA TYR A 511 -1.49 15.62 -20.50
C TYR A 511 -0.63 16.09 -21.67
N ALA A 512 0.40 16.91 -21.40
CA ALA A 512 1.28 17.46 -22.42
C ALA A 512 2.00 16.36 -23.23
N GLN A 513 2.38 15.24 -22.60
CA GLN A 513 2.98 14.10 -23.30
C GLN A 513 2.04 13.51 -24.36
N ARG A 514 0.74 13.43 -24.08
CA ARG A 514 -0.26 12.88 -25.00
C ARG A 514 -0.69 13.91 -26.04
N ALA A 515 -0.84 15.17 -25.65
CA ALA A 515 -1.23 16.26 -26.54
C ALA A 515 -0.14 16.65 -27.55
N ALA A 516 1.14 16.37 -27.27
CA ALA A 516 2.26 16.70 -28.15
C ALA A 516 2.16 16.07 -29.55
N VAL A 517 1.41 14.97 -29.70
CA VAL A 517 1.23 14.26 -30.98
C VAL A 517 0.16 14.92 -31.85
N GLU A 518 -0.83 15.58 -31.26
CA GLU A 518 -2.01 16.13 -31.95
C GLU A 518 -1.87 17.62 -32.31
N GLY A 519 -0.83 18.29 -31.80
CA GLY A 519 -0.48 19.67 -32.17
C GLY A 519 -0.94 20.76 -31.19
N PRO A 520 -0.81 22.05 -31.55
CA PRO A 520 -0.95 23.16 -30.62
C PRO A 520 -2.38 23.39 -30.11
N ALA A 521 -3.41 23.08 -30.91
CA ALA A 521 -4.80 23.18 -30.47
C ALA A 521 -5.12 22.19 -29.33
N ALA A 522 -4.52 21.00 -29.37
CA ALA A 522 -4.66 19.98 -28.34
C ALA A 522 -4.02 20.39 -27.00
N ALA A 523 -2.94 21.18 -27.03
CA ALA A 523 -2.22 21.59 -25.83
C ALA A 523 -3.04 22.52 -24.92
N ALA A 524 -3.95 23.32 -25.50
CA ALA A 524 -4.78 24.27 -24.76
C ALA A 524 -5.94 23.61 -24.00
N LEU A 525 -6.40 22.43 -24.41
CA LEU A 525 -7.65 21.84 -23.91
C LEU A 525 -7.62 21.55 -22.40
N LEU A 526 -6.46 21.21 -21.82
CA LEU A 526 -6.39 20.97 -20.38
C LEU A 526 -6.71 22.24 -19.57
N GLU A 527 -6.22 23.40 -20.01
CA GLU A 527 -6.48 24.66 -19.30
C GLU A 527 -7.92 25.16 -19.56
N GLU A 528 -8.49 24.86 -20.72
CA GLU A 528 -9.93 25.06 -21.00
C GLU A 528 -10.78 24.23 -20.02
N GLU A 529 -10.52 22.92 -19.94
CA GLU A 529 -11.25 22.02 -19.03
C GLU A 529 -11.00 22.36 -17.56
N LEU A 530 -9.78 22.78 -17.19
CA LEU A 530 -9.48 23.25 -15.83
C LEU A 530 -10.32 24.47 -15.45
N SER A 531 -10.53 25.39 -16.40
CA SER A 531 -11.36 26.58 -16.17
C SER A 531 -12.81 26.19 -15.90
N VAL A 532 -13.37 25.28 -16.70
CA VAL A 532 -14.72 24.72 -16.48
C VAL A 532 -14.80 23.99 -15.14
N PHE A 533 -13.80 23.16 -14.83
CA PHE A 533 -13.74 22.37 -13.59
C PHE A 533 -13.68 23.26 -12.34
N LEU A 534 -13.01 24.41 -12.42
CA LEU A 534 -12.96 25.41 -11.35
C LEU A 534 -14.30 26.11 -11.13
N GLU A 535 -15.02 26.44 -12.19
CA GLU A 535 -16.36 27.03 -12.11
C GLU A 535 -17.34 26.06 -11.40
N ASP A 536 -17.35 24.80 -11.83
CA ASP A 536 -18.20 23.73 -11.30
C ASP A 536 -17.92 23.38 -9.83
N ARG A 537 -16.70 23.66 -9.33
CA ARG A 537 -16.26 23.35 -7.97
C ARG A 537 -16.03 24.59 -7.11
N SER A 538 -16.40 25.77 -7.58
CA SER A 538 -16.13 27.07 -6.92
C SER A 538 -16.59 27.16 -5.45
N SER A 539 -17.66 26.43 -5.07
CA SER A 539 -18.16 26.40 -3.69
C SER A 539 -17.46 25.38 -2.78
N SER A 540 -16.75 24.38 -3.34
CA SER A 540 -16.13 23.30 -2.58
C SER A 540 -14.79 23.74 -1.96
N PRO A 541 -14.36 23.10 -0.84
CA PRO A 541 -13.03 23.33 -0.28
C PRO A 541 -11.91 23.05 -1.30
N PHE A 542 -12.06 21.98 -2.07
CA PHE A 542 -11.17 21.62 -3.16
C PHE A 542 -11.08 22.72 -4.22
N GLY A 543 -12.20 23.20 -4.76
CA GLY A 543 -12.18 24.22 -5.82
C GLY A 543 -11.58 25.55 -5.36
N LYS A 544 -11.77 25.93 -4.09
CA LYS A 544 -11.14 27.13 -3.50
C LYS A 544 -9.64 27.01 -3.36
N ASP A 545 -9.13 25.83 -3.04
CA ASP A 545 -7.68 25.60 -2.95
C ASP A 545 -7.07 25.37 -4.33
N LEU A 546 -7.77 24.68 -5.25
CA LEU A 546 -7.38 24.51 -6.64
C LEU A 546 -7.26 25.87 -7.35
N ALA A 547 -8.22 26.79 -7.16
CA ALA A 547 -8.16 28.12 -7.75
C ALA A 547 -6.89 28.90 -7.35
N LYS A 548 -6.46 28.78 -6.09
CA LYS A 548 -5.24 29.44 -5.58
C LYS A 548 -3.95 28.85 -6.17
N VAL A 549 -4.00 27.58 -6.57
CA VAL A 549 -2.86 26.83 -7.09
C VAL A 549 -2.81 26.85 -8.62
N ALA A 550 -3.97 26.92 -9.28
CA ALA A 550 -4.12 26.94 -10.73
C ALA A 550 -3.69 28.29 -11.34
N THR A 551 -3.93 29.40 -10.65
CA THR A 551 -3.39 30.71 -11.06
C THR A 551 -1.88 30.72 -10.88
N PRO A 552 -1.08 31.15 -11.87
CA PRO A 552 0.36 31.32 -11.72
C PRO A 552 0.66 32.48 -10.73
N GLY A 553 0.63 32.18 -9.43
CA GLY A 553 0.99 33.12 -8.37
C GLY A 553 2.50 33.05 -8.09
N GLU A 554 3.27 34.00 -8.65
CA GLU A 554 4.60 34.48 -8.23
C GLU A 554 5.77 33.48 -8.00
N GLY A 555 5.57 32.17 -8.04
CA GLY A 555 6.60 31.16 -7.78
C GLY A 555 7.61 30.94 -8.92
N ALA A 556 7.26 31.35 -10.14
CA ALA A 556 8.11 31.20 -11.33
C ALA A 556 9.38 32.09 -11.33
N LYS A 557 9.54 32.99 -10.34
CA LYS A 557 10.78 33.78 -10.17
C LYS A 557 11.88 33.06 -9.37
N ARG A 558 11.65 31.86 -8.80
CA ARG A 558 12.69 31.17 -8.00
C ARG A 558 13.61 30.23 -8.77
N ASN A 559 13.24 29.74 -9.96
CA ASN A 559 14.05 28.76 -10.69
C ASN A 559 14.87 29.34 -11.86
N ALA A 560 14.96 30.68 -11.99
CA ALA A 560 15.85 31.35 -12.95
C ALA A 560 17.17 31.84 -12.31
N ALA A 561 17.43 31.48 -11.06
CA ALA A 561 18.66 31.80 -10.34
C ALA A 561 19.16 30.57 -9.58
N SER A 562 19.54 29.51 -10.32
CA SER A 562 20.36 28.40 -9.83
C SER A 562 21.16 27.83 -10.98
#